data_AF-A0A5B8L5X2-F1
#
_entry.id   AF-A0A5B8L5X2-F1
#
_cell.length_a   1.000
_cell.length_b   1.000
_cell.length_c   1.000
_cell.angle_alpha   90.00
_cell.angle_beta   90.00
_cell.angle_gamma   90.00
#
_symmetry.space_group_name_H-M   'P 1'
#
loop_
_entity.id
_entity.type
_entity.pdbx_description
1 polymer ?
#
loop_
_entity_poly.entity_id
_entity_poly.type
_entity_poly.pdbx_seq_one_letter_code
_entity_poly.pdbx_strand_id
1 'polypeptide(L)'
;MAERAESVWLGPVRKPMRVVMLASTAGVGLLAIWLIAGRLFFGSGIGLKQFLSPADTPSVLLTMIFGAVALFSASVYFADRRGPIEPQPAGFFDFVSLVFSRLAMIATAACVIVMFYEVVSRYLFVKPTLWANELSLWIAGFIFLFAGLYAMQQRSHIRIYIIYDLMPRWMQKLSDIVSVLLIWVFAFLLVWGGYNEAVDKFLRWETFGTAWDPPLPATIKPAILIMVVLVAIQALSNLIADWDKAPEHHSPLDEIDESEIEQMRQSIKD
;
A
#
# COMPACT_ATOMS: atom_id res chain seq x y z
N MET A 1 26.41 -14.53 -10.62
CA MET A 1 26.56 -14.77 -9.17
C MET A 1 25.54 -13.89 -8.49
N ALA A 2 24.50 -14.48 -7.88
CA ALA A 2 23.37 -13.73 -7.37
C ALA A 2 23.83 -12.77 -6.27
N GLU A 3 23.75 -11.48 -6.55
CA GLU A 3 23.86 -10.38 -5.60
C GLU A 3 23.06 -10.77 -4.36
N ARG A 4 23.73 -10.94 -3.21
CA ARG A 4 23.04 -11.15 -1.94
C ARG A 4 22.26 -9.86 -1.70
N ALA A 5 20.99 -9.82 -2.11
CA ALA A 5 20.11 -8.69 -1.86
C ALA A 5 20.20 -8.35 -0.36
N GLU A 6 20.91 -7.28 -0.04
CA GLU A 6 21.18 -6.89 1.34
C GLU A 6 19.83 -6.65 2.01
N SER A 7 19.63 -7.29 3.17
CA SER A 7 18.43 -7.09 3.96
C SER A 7 18.51 -5.69 4.53
N VAL A 8 17.52 -4.85 4.23
CA VAL A 8 17.51 -3.45 4.66
C VAL A 8 17.32 -3.34 6.17
N TRP A 9 16.48 -4.21 6.77
CA TRP A 9 16.10 -4.10 8.19
C TRP A 9 15.90 -5.43 8.95
N LEU A 10 15.57 -6.53 8.29
CA LEU A 10 15.13 -7.76 8.95
C LEU A 10 16.34 -8.56 9.43
N GLY A 11 17.49 -8.40 8.77
CA GLY A 11 18.73 -9.12 9.03
C GLY A 11 18.47 -10.62 9.20
N PRO A 12 18.69 -11.19 10.41
CA PRO A 12 18.48 -12.62 10.67
C PRO A 12 17.00 -13.04 10.63
N VAL A 13 16.06 -12.12 10.88
CA VAL A 13 14.60 -12.38 10.91
C VAL A 13 14.02 -12.55 9.50
N ARG A 14 14.78 -12.25 8.45
CA ARG A 14 14.32 -12.38 7.06
C ARG A 14 13.96 -13.82 6.68
N LYS A 15 14.78 -14.79 7.10
CA LYS A 15 14.54 -16.22 6.84
C LYS A 15 13.24 -16.73 7.50
N PRO A 16 13.01 -16.53 8.82
CA PRO A 16 11.75 -16.93 9.43
C PRO A 16 10.57 -16.15 8.83
N MET A 17 10.70 -14.85 8.53
CA MET A 17 9.63 -14.09 7.88
C MET A 17 9.23 -14.67 6.51
N ARG A 18 10.21 -15.10 5.70
CA ARG A 18 9.94 -15.81 4.43
C ARG A 18 9.17 -17.11 4.64
N VAL A 19 9.52 -17.88 5.67
CA VAL A 19 8.82 -19.13 6.00
C VAL A 19 7.38 -18.84 6.41
N VAL A 20 7.15 -17.82 7.25
CA VAL A 20 5.80 -17.39 7.65
C VAL A 20 4.98 -16.95 6.43
N MET A 21 5.56 -16.15 5.54
CA MET A 21 4.91 -15.73 4.29
C MET A 21 4.53 -16.91 3.41
N LEU A 22 5.47 -17.84 3.17
CA LEU A 22 5.22 -19.01 2.33
C LEU A 22 4.18 -19.94 2.96
N ALA A 23 4.28 -20.20 4.27
CA ALA A 23 3.35 -21.06 4.99
C ALA A 23 1.93 -20.48 5.02
N SER A 24 1.79 -19.17 5.30
CA SER A 24 0.49 -18.50 5.31
C SER A 24 -0.13 -18.46 3.91
N THR A 25 0.65 -18.12 2.88
CA THR A 25 0.20 -18.11 1.48
C THR A 25 -0.22 -19.51 1.02
N ALA A 26 0.57 -20.55 1.34
CA ALA A 26 0.21 -21.94 1.06
C ALA A 26 -1.07 -22.35 1.81
N GLY A 27 -1.23 -21.92 3.06
CA GLY A 27 -2.44 -22.13 3.85
C GLY A 27 -3.69 -21.54 3.18
N VAL A 28 -3.60 -20.30 2.69
CA VAL A 28 -4.69 -19.68 1.90
C VAL A 28 -5.00 -20.50 0.65
N GLY A 29 -3.97 -20.92 -0.09
CA GLY A 29 -4.14 -21.73 -1.30
C GLY A 29 -4.82 -23.07 -1.02
N LEU A 30 -4.40 -23.78 0.03
CA LEU A 30 -5.00 -25.06 0.43
C LEU A 30 -6.45 -24.89 0.89
N LEU A 31 -6.75 -23.85 1.67
CA LEU A 31 -8.11 -23.54 2.10
C LEU A 31 -9.00 -23.15 0.90
N ALA A 32 -8.49 -22.35 -0.04
CA ALA A 32 -9.21 -22.02 -1.26
C ALA A 32 -9.51 -23.26 -2.11
N ILE A 33 -8.53 -24.14 -2.31
CA ILE A 33 -8.71 -25.43 -3.00
C ILE A 33 -9.75 -26.28 -2.28
N TRP A 34 -9.69 -26.37 -0.95
CA TRP A 34 -10.65 -27.11 -0.14
C TRP A 34 -12.08 -26.58 -0.32
N LEU A 35 -12.27 -25.26 -0.29
CA LEU A 35 -13.57 -24.62 -0.48
C LEU A 35 -14.12 -24.85 -1.90
N ILE A 36 -13.26 -24.75 -2.93
CA ILE A 36 -13.63 -24.99 -4.32
C ILE A 36 -13.98 -26.46 -4.55
N ALA A 37 -13.17 -27.38 -4.03
CA ALA A 37 -13.42 -28.83 -4.10
C ALA A 37 -14.69 -29.22 -3.35
N GLY A 38 -14.93 -28.65 -2.17
CA GLY A 38 -16.18 -28.77 -1.41
C GLY A 38 -17.40 -28.45 -2.26
N ARG A 39 -17.34 -27.31 -2.98
CA ARG A 39 -18.41 -26.89 -3.89
C ARG A 39 -18.58 -27.80 -5.10
N LEU A 40 -17.49 -28.26 -5.71
CA LEU A 40 -17.53 -29.06 -6.94
C LEU A 40 -17.93 -30.51 -6.71
N PHE A 41 -17.44 -31.16 -5.65
CA PHE A 41 -17.60 -32.60 -5.43
C PHE A 41 -18.67 -32.95 -4.40
N PHE A 42 -18.87 -32.10 -3.38
CA PHE A 42 -19.73 -32.44 -2.25
C PHE A 42 -21.04 -31.63 -2.21
N GLY A 43 -21.22 -30.67 -3.12
CA GLY A 43 -22.40 -29.80 -3.16
C GLY A 43 -22.57 -28.91 -1.92
N SER A 44 -21.61 -28.96 -0.98
CA SER A 44 -21.53 -28.14 0.24
C SER A 44 -20.99 -26.75 -0.07
N GLY A 45 -21.57 -26.11 -1.08
CA GLY A 45 -21.21 -24.75 -1.46
C GLY A 45 -21.55 -23.80 -0.31
N ILE A 46 -20.51 -23.21 0.29
CA ILE A 46 -20.69 -22.11 1.25
C ILE A 46 -21.41 -20.98 0.51
N GLY A 47 -22.64 -20.68 0.93
CA GLY A 47 -23.42 -19.59 0.35
C GLY A 47 -22.80 -18.23 0.71
N LEU A 48 -23.13 -17.19 -0.06
CA LEU A 48 -22.61 -15.83 0.19
C LEU A 48 -22.85 -15.37 1.64
N LYS A 49 -24.03 -15.70 2.22
CA LYS A 49 -24.34 -15.39 3.63
C LYS A 49 -23.37 -16.04 4.61
N GLN A 50 -23.01 -17.30 4.38
CA GLN A 50 -22.08 -18.04 5.23
C GLN A 50 -20.63 -17.56 5.08
N PHE A 51 -20.28 -16.99 3.92
CA PHE A 51 -19.01 -16.32 3.71
C PHE A 51 -18.95 -14.95 4.41
N LEU A 52 -20.08 -14.25 4.48
CA LEU A 52 -20.22 -12.96 5.17
C LEU A 52 -20.38 -13.08 6.70
N SER A 53 -20.68 -14.27 7.21
CA SER A 53 -20.79 -14.58 8.64
C SER A 53 -19.61 -15.45 9.11
N PRO A 54 -18.36 -14.93 9.14
CA PRO A 54 -17.17 -15.72 9.42
C PRO A 54 -17.19 -16.36 10.82
N ALA A 55 -17.90 -15.78 11.78
CA ALA A 55 -18.04 -16.36 13.12
C ALA A 55 -18.78 -17.72 13.11
N ASP A 56 -19.67 -17.94 12.15
CA ASP A 56 -20.49 -19.15 12.07
C ASP A 56 -19.84 -20.24 11.19
N THR A 57 -18.80 -19.89 10.42
CA THR A 57 -18.12 -20.78 9.48
C THR A 57 -16.60 -20.80 9.71
N PRO A 58 -16.09 -21.79 10.47
CA PRO A 58 -14.67 -21.87 10.83
C PRO A 58 -13.72 -21.84 9.62
N SER A 59 -14.11 -22.46 8.51
CA SER A 59 -13.29 -22.49 7.28
C SER A 59 -13.12 -21.10 6.64
N VAL A 60 -14.15 -20.26 6.69
CA VAL A 60 -14.10 -18.89 6.16
C VAL A 60 -13.27 -18.02 7.08
N LEU A 61 -13.49 -18.10 8.40
CA LEU A 61 -12.68 -17.38 9.38
C LEU A 61 -11.19 -17.70 9.24
N LEU A 62 -10.84 -18.98 9.11
CA LEU A 62 -9.46 -19.40 8.87
C LEU A 62 -8.92 -18.81 7.56
N THR A 63 -9.71 -18.82 6.49
CA THR A 63 -9.28 -18.22 5.21
C THR A 63 -9.00 -16.73 5.35
N MET A 64 -9.83 -15.99 6.10
CA MET A 64 -9.62 -14.56 6.37
C MET A 64 -8.37 -14.31 7.22
N ILE A 65 -8.16 -15.10 8.28
CA ILE A 65 -6.98 -14.99 9.16
C ILE A 65 -5.70 -15.31 8.38
N PHE A 66 -5.66 -16.44 7.69
CA PHE A 66 -4.52 -16.82 6.85
C PHE A 66 -4.27 -15.80 5.73
N GLY A 67 -5.34 -15.25 5.13
CA GLY A 67 -5.27 -14.19 4.14
C GLY A 67 -4.65 -12.91 4.68
N ALA A 68 -5.11 -12.44 5.84
CA ALA A 68 -4.56 -11.26 6.49
C ALA A 68 -3.08 -11.44 6.88
N VAL A 69 -2.74 -12.60 7.45
CA VAL A 69 -1.35 -12.94 7.81
C VAL A 69 -0.48 -13.05 6.57
N ALA A 70 -0.97 -13.66 5.48
CA ALA A 70 -0.24 -13.77 4.22
C ALA A 70 0.03 -12.40 3.61
N LEU A 71 -0.98 -11.51 3.54
CA LEU A 71 -0.81 -10.16 3.02
C LEU A 71 0.17 -9.34 3.86
N PHE A 72 0.03 -9.38 5.19
CA PHE A 72 0.92 -8.64 6.08
C PHE A 72 2.35 -9.16 6.03
N SER A 73 2.56 -10.48 6.15
CA SER A 73 3.90 -11.09 6.12
C SER A 73 4.57 -10.96 4.74
N ALA A 74 3.81 -11.05 3.65
CA ALA A 74 4.31 -10.78 2.30
C ALA A 74 4.77 -9.33 2.17
N SER A 75 3.95 -8.39 2.63
CA SER A 75 4.29 -6.99 2.62
C SER A 75 5.60 -6.70 3.39
N VAL A 76 5.70 -7.20 4.63
CA VAL A 76 6.91 -7.03 5.45
C VAL A 76 8.15 -7.68 4.81
N TYR A 77 8.00 -8.86 4.21
CA TYR A 77 9.09 -9.55 3.53
C TYR A 77 9.56 -8.82 2.25
N PHE A 78 8.63 -8.27 1.47
CA PHE A 78 8.98 -7.51 0.27
C PHE A 78 9.50 -6.10 0.59
N ALA A 79 9.12 -5.53 1.74
CA ALA A 79 9.58 -4.21 2.18
C ALA A 79 11.05 -4.23 2.61
N ASP A 80 11.57 -5.39 3.01
CA ASP A 80 13.00 -5.59 3.30
C ASP A 80 13.91 -5.47 2.06
N ARG A 81 13.34 -5.44 0.84
CA ARG A 81 14.13 -5.19 -0.38
C ARG A 81 14.02 -3.72 -0.75
N ARG A 82 15.18 -3.08 -0.90
CA ARG A 82 15.33 -1.75 -1.47
C ARG A 82 15.16 -1.81 -2.99
N GLY A 83 14.26 -1.01 -3.53
CA GLY A 83 14.17 -0.75 -4.98
C GLY A 83 15.31 0.18 -5.43
N PRO A 84 15.70 0.16 -6.72
CA PRO A 84 16.77 1.04 -7.24
C PRO A 84 16.52 2.52 -6.96
N ILE A 85 15.26 2.92 -7.07
CA ILE A 85 14.77 4.30 -6.94
C ILE A 85 14.54 4.70 -5.47
N GLU A 86 14.55 3.74 -4.53
CA GLU A 86 14.19 4.03 -3.13
C GLU A 86 15.37 4.64 -2.37
N PRO A 87 15.18 5.78 -1.65
CA PRO A 87 16.22 6.33 -0.80
C PRO A 87 16.51 5.39 0.38
N GLN A 88 17.70 5.52 0.97
CA GLN A 88 18.03 4.77 2.20
C GLN A 88 17.08 5.19 3.34
N PRO A 89 16.40 4.25 4.01
CA PRO A 89 15.56 4.58 5.15
C PRO A 89 16.39 5.20 6.28
N ALA A 90 15.98 6.37 6.74
CA ALA A 90 16.66 7.09 7.82
C ALA A 90 15.94 6.94 9.17
N GLY A 91 14.63 6.67 9.15
CA GLY A 91 13.80 6.59 10.35
C GLY A 91 12.87 5.37 10.43
N PHE A 92 12.33 5.12 11.63
CA PHE A 92 11.34 4.06 11.87
C PHE A 92 10.04 4.25 11.07
N PHE A 93 9.66 5.49 10.74
CA PHE A 93 8.44 5.72 9.97
C PHE A 93 8.61 5.40 8.49
N ASP A 94 9.81 5.62 7.93
CA ASP A 94 10.13 5.22 6.56
C ASP A 94 9.86 3.74 6.37
N PHE A 95 10.18 2.99 7.41
CA PHE A 95 9.99 1.58 7.45
C PHE A 95 8.51 1.16 7.39
N VAL A 96 7.67 1.79 8.19
CA VAL A 96 6.22 1.59 8.13
C VAL A 96 5.68 1.94 6.74
N SER A 97 6.14 3.05 6.16
CA SER A 97 5.75 3.51 4.83
C SER A 97 6.13 2.52 3.72
N LEU A 98 7.26 1.83 3.84
CA LEU A 98 7.63 0.75 2.92
C LEU A 98 6.71 -0.47 3.04
N VAL A 99 6.23 -0.83 4.23
CA VAL A 99 5.20 -1.89 4.35
C VAL A 99 3.91 -1.46 3.64
N PHE A 100 3.47 -0.22 3.80
CA PHE A 100 2.28 0.25 3.08
C PHE A 100 2.49 0.28 1.56
N SER A 101 3.68 0.63 1.08
CA SER A 101 3.98 0.62 -0.36
C SER A 101 3.92 -0.79 -0.97
N ARG A 102 4.40 -1.81 -0.25
CA ARG A 102 4.31 -3.21 -0.71
C ARG A 102 2.89 -3.76 -0.64
N LEU A 103 2.07 -3.30 0.32
CA LEU A 103 0.63 -3.57 0.28
C LEU A 103 0.00 -2.95 -0.97
N ALA A 104 0.36 -1.72 -1.34
CA ALA A 104 -0.12 -1.07 -2.56
C ALA A 104 0.31 -1.86 -3.82
N MET A 105 1.54 -2.34 -3.86
CA MET A 105 2.05 -3.18 -4.96
C MET A 105 1.22 -4.45 -5.14
N ILE A 106 0.94 -5.18 -4.04
CA ILE A 106 0.11 -6.39 -4.07
C ILE A 106 -1.34 -6.04 -4.47
N ALA A 107 -1.88 -4.95 -3.92
CA ALA A 107 -3.23 -4.48 -4.22
C ALA A 107 -3.39 -4.10 -5.71
N THR A 108 -2.40 -3.46 -6.32
CA THR A 108 -2.40 -3.14 -7.76
C THR A 108 -2.45 -4.41 -8.60
N ALA A 109 -1.63 -5.42 -8.28
CA ALA A 109 -1.69 -6.70 -8.99
C ALA A 109 -3.06 -7.38 -8.83
N ALA A 110 -3.64 -7.35 -7.64
CA ALA A 110 -4.98 -7.88 -7.39
C ALA A 110 -6.07 -7.12 -8.19
N CYS A 111 -5.98 -5.79 -8.26
CA CYS A 111 -6.89 -4.96 -9.03
C CYS A 111 -6.86 -5.31 -10.53
N VAL A 112 -5.66 -5.50 -11.09
CA VAL A 112 -5.48 -5.94 -12.49
C VAL A 112 -6.15 -7.28 -12.73
N ILE A 113 -5.98 -8.26 -11.83
CA ILE A 113 -6.62 -9.57 -11.95
C ILE A 113 -8.15 -9.46 -11.93
N VAL A 114 -8.70 -8.66 -11.01
CA VAL A 114 -10.16 -8.42 -10.91
C VAL A 114 -10.71 -7.79 -12.19
N MET A 115 -10.04 -6.75 -12.70
CA MET A 115 -10.46 -6.07 -13.92
C MET A 115 -10.32 -6.95 -15.15
N PHE A 116 -9.25 -7.73 -15.24
CA PHE A 116 -9.07 -8.71 -16.32
C PHE A 116 -10.18 -9.76 -16.30
N TYR A 117 -10.53 -10.28 -15.11
CA TYR A 117 -11.65 -11.20 -14.96
C TYR A 117 -12.98 -10.59 -15.42
N GLU A 118 -13.27 -9.33 -15.06
CA GLU A 118 -14.49 -8.65 -15.51
C GLU A 118 -14.55 -8.52 -17.04
N VAL A 119 -13.44 -8.13 -17.67
CA VAL A 119 -13.34 -8.03 -19.14
C VAL A 119 -13.61 -9.39 -19.78
N VAL A 120 -12.96 -10.46 -19.31
CA VAL A 120 -13.18 -11.82 -19.82
C VAL A 120 -14.64 -12.27 -19.59
N SER A 121 -15.18 -12.08 -18.39
CA SER A 121 -16.56 -12.47 -18.04
C SER A 121 -17.59 -11.76 -18.90
N ARG A 122 -17.41 -10.45 -19.12
CA ARG A 122 -18.33 -9.63 -19.88
C ARG A 122 -18.29 -9.92 -21.38
N TYR A 123 -17.10 -10.03 -21.96
CA TYR A 123 -16.96 -10.13 -23.41
C TYR A 123 -16.94 -11.57 -23.93
N LEU A 124 -16.35 -12.53 -23.20
CA LEU A 124 -16.31 -13.92 -23.65
C LEU A 124 -17.53 -14.71 -23.20
N PHE A 125 -17.99 -14.47 -21.96
CA PHE A 125 -19.10 -15.25 -21.38
C PHE A 125 -20.44 -14.51 -21.39
N VAL A 126 -20.47 -13.24 -21.82
CA VAL A 126 -21.68 -12.39 -21.85
C VAL A 126 -22.38 -12.36 -20.48
N LYS A 127 -21.58 -12.40 -19.41
CA LYS A 127 -22.03 -12.42 -18.02
C LYS A 127 -21.29 -11.33 -17.25
N PRO A 128 -21.80 -10.08 -17.24
CA PRO A 128 -21.18 -9.01 -16.47
C PRO A 128 -21.26 -9.32 -14.97
N THR A 129 -20.23 -8.96 -14.21
CA THR A 129 -20.26 -9.15 -12.75
C THR A 129 -20.75 -7.90 -12.04
N LEU A 130 -21.47 -8.10 -10.94
CA LEU A 130 -22.00 -6.99 -10.13
C LEU A 130 -20.94 -6.41 -9.18
N TRP A 131 -19.89 -7.17 -8.87
CA TRP A 131 -18.94 -6.84 -7.80
C TRP A 131 -17.60 -6.29 -8.31
N ALA A 132 -17.15 -6.63 -9.52
CA ALA A 132 -15.78 -6.35 -9.93
C ALA A 132 -15.47 -4.85 -10.03
N ASN A 133 -16.41 -4.04 -10.52
CA ASN A 133 -16.23 -2.59 -10.64
C ASN A 133 -16.12 -1.90 -9.28
N GLU A 134 -16.96 -2.27 -8.33
CA GLU A 134 -16.95 -1.65 -7.00
C GLU A 134 -15.80 -2.16 -6.15
N LEU A 135 -15.42 -3.43 -6.30
CA LEU A 135 -14.23 -3.99 -5.67
C LEU A 135 -12.95 -3.32 -6.20
N SER A 136 -12.83 -3.10 -7.51
CA SER A 136 -11.67 -2.42 -8.08
C SER A 136 -11.60 -0.95 -7.63
N LEU A 137 -12.75 -0.27 -7.51
CA LEU A 137 -12.82 1.08 -6.92
C LEU A 137 -12.35 1.09 -5.46
N TRP A 138 -12.77 0.11 -4.66
CA TRP A 138 -12.34 -0.02 -3.26
C TRP A 138 -10.84 -0.27 -3.15
N ILE A 139 -10.29 -1.20 -3.94
CA ILE A 139 -8.86 -1.48 -3.99
C ILE A 139 -8.08 -0.25 -4.46
N ALA A 140 -8.55 0.44 -5.50
CA ALA A 140 -7.93 1.67 -6.00
C ALA A 140 -7.89 2.79 -4.95
N GLY A 141 -8.93 2.91 -4.12
CA GLY A 141 -8.95 3.83 -2.99
C GLY A 141 -7.80 3.57 -2.02
N PHE A 142 -7.59 2.32 -1.61
CA PHE A 142 -6.47 1.95 -0.74
C PHE A 142 -5.10 2.11 -1.41
N ILE A 143 -4.98 1.77 -2.70
CA ILE A 143 -3.75 2.01 -3.47
C ILE A 143 -3.38 3.50 -3.41
N PHE A 144 -4.34 4.39 -3.64
CA PHE A 144 -4.09 5.84 -3.61
C PHE A 144 -3.62 6.31 -2.23
N LEU A 145 -4.26 5.83 -1.15
CA LEU A 145 -3.86 6.18 0.22
C LEU A 145 -2.44 5.71 0.55
N PHE A 146 -2.12 4.46 0.23
CA PHE A 146 -0.80 3.89 0.48
C PHE A 146 0.29 4.54 -0.39
N ALA A 147 -0.04 4.84 -1.66
CA ALA A 147 0.85 5.54 -2.57
C ALA A 147 1.16 6.96 -2.08
N GLY A 148 0.19 7.67 -1.49
CA GLY A 148 0.41 8.99 -0.89
C GLY A 148 1.42 8.96 0.26
N LEU A 149 1.32 7.97 1.15
CA LEU A 149 2.29 7.78 2.23
C LEU A 149 3.68 7.43 1.69
N TYR A 150 3.75 6.54 0.69
CA TYR A 150 5.00 6.15 0.05
C TYR A 150 5.67 7.31 -0.71
N ALA A 151 4.89 8.14 -1.41
CA ALA A 151 5.39 9.34 -2.09
C ALA A 151 5.95 10.37 -1.10
N MET A 152 5.32 10.51 0.07
CA MET A 152 5.85 11.34 1.16
C MET A 152 7.18 10.80 1.67
N GLN A 153 7.31 9.48 1.89
CA GLN A 153 8.56 8.85 2.32
C GLN A 153 9.71 9.04 1.31
N GLN A 154 9.41 8.96 0.01
CA GLN A 154 10.40 9.17 -1.06
C GLN A 154 10.69 10.64 -1.37
N ARG A 155 9.93 11.58 -0.78
CA ARG A 155 10.03 13.02 -1.05
C ARG A 155 9.79 13.38 -2.52
N SER A 156 8.94 12.60 -3.19
CA SER A 156 8.60 12.75 -4.61
C SER A 156 7.59 13.88 -4.88
N HIS A 157 7.24 14.67 -3.87
CA HIS A 157 6.42 15.86 -4.08
C HIS A 157 7.20 16.89 -4.93
N ILE A 158 6.51 17.51 -5.86
CA ILE A 158 7.08 18.56 -6.73
C ILE A 158 7.59 19.69 -5.83
N ARG A 159 8.91 19.88 -5.80
CA ARG A 159 9.60 20.94 -5.05
C ARG A 159 10.29 21.87 -6.04
N ILE A 160 10.20 23.19 -5.79
CA ILE A 160 10.88 24.20 -6.62
C ILE A 160 12.30 24.37 -6.07
N TYR A 161 13.24 23.59 -6.61
CA TYR A 161 14.63 23.60 -6.15
C TYR A 161 15.35 24.93 -6.42
N ILE A 162 15.06 25.60 -7.54
CA ILE A 162 15.75 26.86 -7.93
C ILE A 162 15.64 27.93 -6.84
N ILE A 163 14.44 28.15 -6.28
CA ILE A 163 14.25 29.17 -5.23
C ILE A 163 14.85 28.68 -3.92
N TYR A 164 14.69 27.39 -3.61
CA TYR A 164 15.18 26.78 -2.39
C TYR A 164 16.73 26.82 -2.30
N ASP A 165 17.43 26.56 -3.41
CA ASP A 165 18.89 26.52 -3.48
C ASP A 165 19.52 27.92 -3.40
N LEU A 166 18.78 28.95 -3.81
CA LEU A 166 19.19 30.36 -3.66
C LEU A 166 19.05 30.88 -2.22
N MET A 167 18.29 30.19 -1.36
CA MET A 167 18.03 30.64 0.01
C MET A 167 19.19 30.28 0.96
N PRO A 168 19.53 31.17 1.93
CA PRO A 168 20.49 30.82 2.97
C PRO A 168 19.95 29.67 3.84
N ARG A 169 20.84 28.85 4.42
CA ARG A 169 20.48 27.63 5.17
C ARG A 169 19.39 27.83 6.24
N TRP A 170 19.34 28.98 6.90
CA TRP A 170 18.31 29.26 7.91
C TRP A 170 16.91 29.42 7.29
N MET A 171 16.82 29.99 6.09
CA MET A 171 15.55 30.14 5.36
C MET A 171 15.08 28.82 4.76
N GLN A 172 16.01 27.96 4.31
CA GLN A 172 15.69 26.59 3.90
C GLN A 172 15.04 25.81 5.05
N LYS A 173 15.70 25.76 6.22
CA LYS A 173 15.15 25.12 7.43
C LYS A 173 13.81 25.70 7.86
N LEU A 174 13.65 27.03 7.81
CA LEU A 174 12.37 27.67 8.11
C LEU A 174 11.28 27.24 7.13
N SER A 175 11.59 27.14 5.84
CA SER A 175 10.64 26.71 4.80
C SER A 175 10.22 25.25 5.00
N ASP A 176 11.14 24.38 5.37
CA ASP A 176 10.84 22.98 5.69
C ASP A 176 9.94 22.87 6.94
N ILE A 177 10.25 23.64 7.99
CA ILE A 177 9.40 23.70 9.20
C ILE A 177 8.00 24.19 8.86
N VAL A 178 7.89 25.28 8.10
CA VAL A 178 6.58 25.84 7.69
C VAL A 178 5.81 24.82 6.86
N SER A 179 6.48 24.13 5.93
CA SER A 179 5.84 23.11 5.08
C SER A 179 5.29 21.95 5.92
N VAL A 180 6.07 21.43 6.86
CA VAL A 180 5.61 20.38 7.78
C VAL A 180 4.49 20.89 8.68
N LEU A 181 4.60 22.10 9.21
CA LEU A 181 3.54 22.70 10.03
C LEU A 181 2.23 22.81 9.26
N LEU A 182 2.27 23.25 7.99
CA LEU A 182 1.08 23.32 7.13
C LEU A 182 0.47 21.93 6.89
N ILE A 183 1.30 20.90 6.68
CA ILE A 183 0.83 19.51 6.55
C ILE A 183 0.14 19.05 7.84
N TRP A 184 0.71 19.35 9.01
CA TRP A 184 0.12 19.01 10.30
C TRP A 184 -1.19 19.74 10.57
N VAL A 185 -1.26 21.04 10.26
CA VAL A 185 -2.50 21.82 10.36
C VAL A 185 -3.56 21.26 9.42
N PHE A 186 -3.19 20.96 8.17
CA PHE A 186 -4.11 20.33 7.21
C PHE A 186 -4.62 18.98 7.71
N ALA A 187 -3.73 18.10 8.19
CA ALA A 187 -4.10 16.81 8.75
C ALA A 187 -5.04 16.96 9.96
N PHE A 188 -4.75 17.91 10.87
CA PHE A 188 -5.61 18.22 12.00
C PHE A 188 -7.00 18.69 11.57
N LEU A 189 -7.09 19.66 10.64
CA LEU A 189 -8.36 20.18 10.15
C LEU A 189 -9.17 19.11 9.42
N LEU A 190 -8.51 18.25 8.65
CA LEU A 190 -9.16 17.15 7.92
C LEU A 190 -9.71 16.11 8.88
N VAL A 191 -8.95 15.74 9.91
CA VAL A 191 -9.43 14.84 10.98
C VAL A 191 -10.57 15.51 11.73
N TRP A 192 -10.43 16.74 12.19
CA TRP A 192 -11.47 17.46 12.92
C TRP A 192 -12.78 17.56 12.12
N GLY A 193 -12.70 17.95 10.84
CA GLY A 193 -13.87 18.08 9.97
C GLY A 193 -14.48 16.75 9.55
N GLY A 194 -13.66 15.71 9.35
CA GLY A 194 -14.10 14.40 8.87
C GLY A 194 -14.44 13.38 9.96
N TYR A 195 -14.05 13.63 11.22
CA TYR A 195 -14.11 12.61 12.29
C TYR A 195 -15.52 12.09 12.54
N ASN A 196 -16.49 12.98 12.80
CA ASN A 196 -17.86 12.57 13.10
C ASN A 196 -18.47 11.79 11.92
N GLU A 197 -18.24 12.24 10.69
CA GLU A 197 -18.75 11.56 9.51
C GLU A 197 -18.10 10.17 9.33
N ALA A 198 -16.79 10.05 9.52
CA ALA A 198 -16.09 8.77 9.42
C ALA A 198 -16.56 7.78 10.51
N VAL A 199 -16.72 8.26 11.75
CA VAL A 199 -17.20 7.44 12.87
C VAL A 199 -18.65 6.99 12.63
N ASP A 200 -19.54 7.90 12.25
CA ASP A 200 -20.95 7.56 11.99
C ASP A 200 -21.08 6.50 10.90
N LYS A 201 -20.34 6.66 9.80
CA LYS A 201 -20.39 5.71 8.67
C LYS A 201 -19.75 4.37 9.02
N PHE A 202 -18.68 4.36 9.81
CA PHE A 202 -18.07 3.14 10.31
C PHE A 202 -19.01 2.39 11.26
N LEU A 203 -19.60 3.09 12.24
CA LEU A 203 -20.51 2.48 13.23
C LEU A 203 -21.81 1.98 12.61
N ARG A 204 -22.34 2.69 11.62
CA ARG A 204 -23.54 2.26 10.86
C ARG A 204 -23.24 1.20 9.82
N TRP A 205 -21.96 0.92 9.55
CA TRP A 205 -21.53 0.05 8.47
C TRP A 205 -22.15 0.45 7.12
N GLU A 206 -22.11 1.76 6.81
CA GLU A 206 -22.77 2.33 5.64
C GLU A 206 -22.26 1.71 4.34
N THR A 207 -23.21 1.30 3.50
CA THR A 207 -22.97 0.65 2.21
C THR A 207 -23.13 1.61 1.04
N PHE A 208 -22.69 1.20 -0.14
CA PHE A 208 -22.55 2.06 -1.32
C PHE A 208 -23.87 2.33 -2.06
N GLY A 209 -24.94 1.59 -1.78
CA GLY A 209 -26.28 1.76 -2.35
C GLY A 209 -26.47 1.14 -3.74
N THR A 210 -25.62 0.19 -4.11
CA THR A 210 -25.58 -0.47 -5.43
C THR A 210 -26.03 -1.93 -5.37
N ALA A 211 -26.06 -2.65 -6.49
CA ALA A 211 -26.52 -4.04 -6.53
C ALA A 211 -25.64 -5.02 -5.72
N TRP A 212 -24.34 -4.74 -5.60
CA TRP A 212 -23.43 -5.51 -4.75
C TRP A 212 -23.37 -4.97 -3.30
N ASP A 213 -23.65 -3.68 -3.13
CA ASP A 213 -23.78 -2.97 -1.85
C ASP A 213 -22.66 -3.16 -0.81
N PRO A 214 -21.38 -3.05 -1.21
CA PRO A 214 -20.25 -3.18 -0.29
C PRO A 214 -20.15 -2.00 0.68
N PRO A 215 -19.54 -2.19 1.87
CA PRO A 215 -19.28 -1.14 2.85
C PRO A 215 -18.08 -0.24 2.45
N LEU A 216 -18.13 0.35 1.25
CA LEU A 216 -17.10 1.28 0.75
C LEU A 216 -16.96 2.51 1.68
N PRO A 217 -18.04 3.27 1.96
CA PRO A 217 -17.95 4.47 2.80
C PRO A 217 -17.46 4.16 4.22
N ALA A 218 -17.94 3.07 4.82
CA ALA A 218 -17.56 2.65 6.16
C ALA A 218 -16.06 2.33 6.28
N THR A 219 -15.42 1.80 5.24
CA THR A 219 -14.01 1.38 5.30
C THR A 219 -13.05 2.47 4.81
N ILE A 220 -13.37 3.16 3.72
CA ILE A 220 -12.47 4.14 3.10
C ILE A 220 -12.39 5.44 3.91
N LYS A 221 -13.50 5.96 4.46
CA LYS A 221 -13.47 7.25 5.16
C LYS A 221 -12.62 7.23 6.43
N PRO A 222 -12.76 6.25 7.34
CA PRO A 222 -11.82 6.12 8.45
C PRO A 222 -10.38 5.90 7.98
N ALA A 223 -10.17 5.13 6.92
CA ALA A 223 -8.83 4.91 6.36
C ALA A 223 -8.19 6.21 5.87
N ILE A 224 -8.93 7.11 5.22
CA ILE A 224 -8.44 8.44 4.82
C ILE A 224 -7.91 9.22 6.04
N LEU A 225 -8.67 9.24 7.14
CA LEU A 225 -8.28 9.95 8.36
C LEU A 225 -7.03 9.35 9.02
N ILE A 226 -6.93 8.02 9.06
CA ILE A 226 -5.75 7.33 9.60
C ILE A 226 -4.53 7.64 8.72
N MET A 227 -4.69 7.55 7.40
CA MET A 227 -3.59 7.70 6.45
C MET A 227 -3.08 9.15 6.38
N VAL A 228 -3.95 10.16 6.50
CA VAL A 228 -3.47 11.56 6.55
C VAL A 228 -2.63 11.84 7.80
N VAL A 229 -2.96 11.21 8.94
CA VAL A 229 -2.16 11.31 10.16
C VAL A 229 -0.81 10.63 9.96
N LEU A 230 -0.78 9.44 9.35
CA LEU A 230 0.48 8.76 9.01
C LEU A 230 1.34 9.59 8.07
N VAL A 231 0.76 10.26 7.07
CA VAL A 231 1.47 11.17 6.16
C VAL A 231 2.06 12.36 6.93
N ALA A 232 1.32 12.96 7.86
CA ALA A 232 1.83 14.06 8.69
C ALA A 232 3.00 13.61 9.58
N ILE A 233 2.90 12.41 10.17
CA ILE A 233 4.00 11.83 10.96
C ILE A 233 5.20 11.53 10.07
N GLN A 234 5.00 10.98 8.87
CA GLN A 234 6.07 10.75 7.90
C GLN A 234 6.75 12.06 7.48
N ALA A 235 6.00 13.14 7.26
CA ALA A 235 6.55 14.45 6.96
C ALA A 235 7.44 14.98 8.10
N LEU A 236 7.02 14.78 9.35
CA LEU A 236 7.84 15.13 10.51
C LEU A 236 9.10 14.25 10.62
N SER A 237 8.96 12.95 10.38
CA SER A 237 10.10 12.01 10.36
C SER A 237 11.14 12.43 9.32
N ASN A 238 10.69 12.82 8.13
CA ASN A 238 11.56 13.32 7.06
C ASN A 238 12.31 14.58 7.50
N LEU A 239 11.62 15.56 8.09
CA LEU A 239 12.23 16.80 8.58
C LEU A 239 13.30 16.54 9.64
N ILE A 240 13.03 15.63 10.58
CA ILE A 240 14.01 15.25 11.61
C ILE A 240 15.22 14.56 10.96
N ALA A 241 14.98 13.65 10.02
CA ALA A 241 16.03 12.90 9.35
C ALA A 241 16.97 13.77 8.49
N ASP A 242 16.50 14.89 7.96
CA ASP A 242 17.35 15.80 7.16
C ASP A 242 17.96 16.95 7.93
N TRP A 243 17.60 17.12 9.20
CA TRP A 243 17.93 18.33 9.94
C TRP A 243 19.43 18.64 9.95
N ASP A 244 20.26 17.60 9.96
CA ASP A 244 21.72 17.68 9.98
C ASP A 244 22.38 17.38 8.62
N LYS A 245 21.60 17.10 7.57
CA LYS A 245 22.16 16.84 6.24
C LYS A 245 22.73 18.13 5.65
N ALA A 246 23.87 17.98 4.96
CA ALA A 246 24.43 19.08 4.18
C ALA A 246 23.47 19.41 3.02
N PRO A 247 23.41 20.68 2.57
CA PRO A 247 22.61 21.04 1.40
C PRO A 247 23.18 20.33 0.18
N GLU A 248 22.43 19.37 -0.32
CA GLU A 248 22.69 18.69 -1.60
C GLU A 248 22.20 19.62 -2.72
N HIS A 249 23.12 20.07 -3.58
CA HIS A 249 22.74 20.74 -4.82
C HIS A 249 22.15 19.69 -5.76
N HIS A 250 20.86 19.77 -6.01
CA HIS A 250 20.18 18.86 -6.92
C HIS A 250 20.46 19.32 -8.35
N SER A 251 21.42 18.67 -9.03
CA SER A 251 21.60 18.87 -10.47
C SER A 251 20.55 18.06 -11.22
N PRO A 252 19.98 18.54 -12.34
CA PRO A 252 19.11 17.73 -13.20
C PRO A 252 19.75 16.41 -13.68
N LEU A 253 21.08 16.30 -13.59
CA LEU A 253 21.81 15.07 -13.89
C LEU A 253 21.68 13.99 -12.81
N ASP A 254 21.39 14.36 -11.56
CA ASP A 254 21.23 13.43 -10.43
C ASP A 254 19.88 12.67 -10.49
N GLU A 255 18.94 13.13 -11.32
CA GLU A 255 17.68 12.43 -11.62
C GLU A 255 17.86 11.32 -12.67
N ILE A 256 19.01 11.25 -13.34
CA ILE A 256 19.27 10.25 -14.38
C ILE A 256 19.72 8.94 -13.71
N ASP A 257 18.88 7.91 -13.80
CA ASP A 257 19.18 6.59 -13.23
C ASP A 257 20.33 5.92 -14.01
N GLU A 258 21.51 5.86 -13.39
CA GLU A 258 22.69 5.19 -13.97
C GLU A 258 22.41 3.71 -14.30
N SER A 259 21.53 3.06 -13.54
CA SER A 259 21.15 1.67 -13.79
C SER A 259 20.25 1.52 -15.02
N GLU A 260 19.40 2.52 -15.32
CA GLU A 260 18.66 2.58 -16.58
C GLU A 260 19.59 2.82 -17.76
N ILE A 261 20.58 3.71 -17.63
CA ILE A 261 21.60 3.93 -18.67
C ILE A 261 22.36 2.62 -18.94
N GLU A 262 22.74 1.90 -17.88
CA GLU A 262 23.48 0.65 -18.02
C GLU A 262 22.64 -0.46 -18.66
N GLN A 263 21.35 -0.54 -18.33
CA GLN A 263 20.40 -1.44 -19.00
C GLN A 263 20.21 -1.07 -20.48
N MET A 264 20.04 0.21 -20.81
CA MET A 264 19.98 0.66 -22.21
C MET A 264 21.27 0.34 -22.96
N ARG A 265 22.42 0.46 -22.29
CA ARG A 265 23.73 0.12 -22.86
C ARG A 265 23.89 -1.38 -23.08
N GLN A 266 23.30 -2.21 -22.23
CA GLN A 266 23.26 -3.67 -22.42
C GLN A 266 22.32 -4.05 -23.56
N SER A 267 21.13 -3.45 -23.64
CA SER A 267 20.16 -3.73 -24.72
C SER A 267 20.64 -3.31 -26.12
N ILE A 268 21.61 -2.41 -26.22
CA ILE A 268 22.24 -2.00 -27.49
C ILE A 268 23.41 -2.94 -27.87
N LYS A 269 23.98 -3.66 -26.91
CA LYS A 269 25.11 -4.58 -27.13
C LYS A 269 24.67 -5.98 -27.57
N ASP A 270 23.42 -6.35 -27.30
CA ASP A 270 22.76 -7.60 -27.74
C ASP A 270 22.11 -7.43 -29.13
#